data_AF-Q2Y8T8-F1
#
_entry.id   AF-Q2Y8T8-F1
#
_cell.length_a   1.000
_cell.length_b   1.000
_cell.length_c   1.000
_cell.angle_alpha   90.00
_cell.angle_beta   90.00
_cell.angle_gamma   90.00
#
_symmetry.space_group_name_H-M   'P 1'
#
loop_
_entity.id
_entity.type
_entity.pdbx_description
1 polymer ?
#
loop_
_entity_poly.entity_id
_entity_poly.type
_entity_poly.pdbx_seq_one_letter_code
_entity_poly.pdbx_strand_id
1 'polypeptide(L)'
;MKFNDPQHALSWAYETTSRPIVRISSVNAMRGPDRAGESGAHGELTAHDLHAQAALILSLCNRILSELHMAYINVQFGREASGFDLLSRHLAANFGTGIHHRRGIEQIIRAYCGQKIGLREIRKTMACGMLKAASLRNRGYDALDLIHDQAMDMLQREMESRGLLRSPAASEMA
;
A
#
# COMPACT_ATOMS: atom_id res chain seq x y z
N MET A 1 12.73 -3.03 14.52
CA MET A 1 12.97 -2.89 13.06
C MET A 1 12.76 -1.43 12.67
N LYS A 2 13.61 -0.86 11.79
CA LYS A 2 13.47 0.51 11.27
C LYS A 2 13.39 0.51 9.75
N PHE A 3 12.49 1.30 9.20
CA PHE A 3 12.24 1.42 7.75
C PHE A 3 12.97 2.61 7.15
N ASN A 4 13.28 2.57 5.87
CA ASN A 4 13.94 3.69 5.19
C ASN A 4 12.96 4.84 4.97
N ASP A 5 11.73 4.51 4.57
CA ASP A 5 10.67 5.45 4.27
C ASP A 5 9.28 4.82 4.55
N PRO A 6 8.19 5.60 4.54
CA PRO A 6 6.84 5.14 4.80
C PRO A 6 6.32 4.18 3.74
N GLN A 7 6.74 4.32 2.47
CA GLN A 7 6.31 3.41 1.40
C GLN A 7 6.87 2.00 1.61
N HIS A 8 8.12 1.89 2.06
CA HIS A 8 8.77 0.65 2.42
C HIS A 8 8.09 0.04 3.66
N ALA A 9 7.76 0.85 4.67
CA ALA A 9 7.01 0.39 5.83
C ALA A 9 5.64 -0.17 5.45
N LEU A 10 4.89 0.51 4.57
CA LEU A 10 3.58 0.07 4.09
C LEU A 10 3.68 -1.19 3.23
N SER A 11 4.59 -1.22 2.25
CA SER A 11 4.81 -2.38 1.39
C SER A 11 5.15 -3.61 2.22
N TRP A 12 6.08 -3.46 3.18
CA TRP A 12 6.43 -4.52 4.11
C TRP A 12 5.25 -4.96 4.98
N ALA A 13 4.46 -4.02 5.50
CA ALA A 13 3.31 -4.36 6.35
C ALA A 13 2.27 -5.18 5.59
N TYR A 14 1.90 -4.74 4.37
CA TYR A 14 0.93 -5.46 3.54
C TYR A 14 1.45 -6.82 3.03
N GLU A 15 2.73 -6.90 2.66
CA GLU A 15 3.37 -8.17 2.33
C GLU A 15 3.40 -9.13 3.52
N THR A 16 3.64 -8.62 4.72
CA THR A 16 3.67 -9.43 5.94
C THR A 16 2.27 -9.93 6.27
N THR A 17 1.25 -9.07 6.25
CA THR A 17 -0.12 -9.48 6.56
C THR A 17 -0.72 -10.46 5.56
N SER A 18 -0.26 -10.44 4.30
CA SER A 18 -0.71 -11.38 3.26
C SER A 18 -0.02 -12.74 3.32
N ARG A 19 1.09 -12.86 4.05
CA ARG A 19 1.75 -14.15 4.28
C ARG A 19 0.98 -14.94 5.35
N PRO A 20 0.64 -16.22 5.11
CA PRO A 20 0.02 -17.03 6.15
C PRO A 20 1.01 -17.27 7.29
N ILE A 21 0.54 -17.15 8.54
CA ILE A 21 1.27 -17.65 9.71
C ILE A 21 1.18 -19.17 9.68
N VAL A 22 2.05 -19.81 8.89
CA VAL A 22 2.14 -21.27 8.89
C VAL A 22 2.75 -21.67 10.23
N ARG A 23 1.92 -22.20 11.13
CA ARG A 23 2.41 -22.99 12.26
C ARG A 23 3.09 -24.23 11.68
N ILE A 24 4.41 -24.20 11.55
CA ILE A 24 5.21 -25.43 11.38
C ILE A 24 5.24 -26.13 12.76
N SER A 25 4.09 -26.57 13.25
CA SER A 25 3.97 -27.23 14.55
C SER A 25 3.74 -28.74 14.45
N SER A 26 3.90 -29.37 13.28
CA SER A 26 3.67 -30.82 13.17
C SER A 26 4.61 -31.61 12.25
N VAL A 27 5.43 -30.98 11.40
CA VAL A 27 6.32 -31.75 10.49
C VAL A 27 7.72 -31.99 11.10
N ASN A 28 8.20 -31.10 11.97
CA ASN A 28 9.51 -31.28 12.61
C ASN A 28 9.48 -32.16 13.88
N ALA A 29 8.30 -32.55 14.39
CA ALA A 29 8.19 -33.41 15.58
C ALA A 29 8.45 -34.90 15.29
N MET A 30 8.61 -35.31 14.02
CA MET A 30 8.88 -36.70 13.63
C MET A 30 10.34 -36.97 13.22
N ARG A 31 11.23 -35.97 13.30
CA ARG A 31 12.63 -36.11 12.90
C ARG A 31 13.60 -36.00 14.08
N GLY A 32 13.51 -36.96 14.99
CA GLY A 32 14.56 -37.32 15.96
C GLY A 32 14.88 -36.28 17.05
N PRO A 33 15.41 -36.71 18.21
CA PRO A 33 15.81 -35.80 19.27
C PRO A 33 17.23 -35.29 18.97
N ASP A 34 17.36 -34.34 18.05
CA ASP A 34 18.59 -33.55 17.95
C ASP A 34 18.22 -32.07 17.93
N ARG A 35 18.46 -31.42 19.08
CA ARG A 35 18.34 -29.99 19.35
C ARG A 35 16.92 -29.44 19.52
N ALA A 36 16.17 -30.06 20.45
CA ALA A 36 15.13 -29.33 21.15
C ALA A 36 15.78 -28.26 22.05
N GLY A 37 15.60 -26.97 21.72
CA GLY A 37 15.83 -25.89 22.68
C GLY A 37 16.35 -24.55 22.18
N GLU A 38 16.76 -24.40 20.91
CA GLU A 38 17.41 -23.16 20.47
C GLU A 38 16.92 -22.69 19.10
N SER A 39 15.73 -22.07 19.07
CA SER A 39 15.36 -21.14 17.99
C SER A 39 14.75 -19.86 18.56
N GLY A 40 15.24 -19.45 19.74
CA GLY A 40 14.99 -18.16 20.36
C GLY A 40 16.27 -17.47 20.84
N ALA A 41 17.44 -17.89 20.36
CA ALA A 41 18.75 -17.49 20.90
C ALA A 41 19.47 -16.36 20.15
N HIS A 42 18.84 -15.73 19.14
CA HIS A 42 19.43 -14.59 18.43
C HIS A 42 18.39 -13.56 18.00
N GLY A 43 17.71 -12.88 18.94
CA GLY A 43 17.07 -11.56 18.69
C GLY A 43 16.12 -11.39 17.49
N GLU A 44 15.76 -12.47 16.81
CA GLU A 44 15.03 -12.48 15.55
C GLU A 44 13.54 -12.58 15.86
N LEU A 45 12.79 -11.60 15.37
CA LEU A 45 11.35 -11.47 15.55
C LEU A 45 10.64 -12.74 15.06
N THR A 46 9.77 -13.33 15.88
CA THR A 46 8.97 -14.48 15.45
C THR A 46 7.96 -14.05 14.38
N ALA A 47 7.40 -15.00 13.63
CA ALA A 47 6.33 -14.70 12.67
C ALA A 47 5.15 -13.96 13.36
N HIS A 48 4.82 -14.32 14.60
CA HIS A 48 3.80 -13.61 15.36
C HIS A 48 4.19 -12.16 15.65
N ASP A 49 5.45 -11.89 16.00
CA ASP A 49 5.94 -10.53 16.25
C ASP A 49 5.96 -9.68 14.98
N LEU A 50 6.33 -10.27 13.84
CA LEU A 50 6.28 -9.58 12.53
C LEU A 50 4.85 -9.20 12.16
N HIS A 51 3.89 -10.11 12.33
CA HIS A 51 2.48 -9.82 12.09
C HIS A 51 1.92 -8.77 13.06
N ALA A 52 2.30 -8.84 14.34
CA ALA A 52 1.92 -7.83 15.32
C ALA A 52 2.49 -6.45 14.95
N GLN A 53 3.74 -6.38 14.52
CA GLN A 53 4.36 -5.14 14.07
C GLN A 53 3.69 -4.58 12.79
N ALA A 54 3.36 -5.43 11.83
CA ALA A 54 2.61 -5.02 10.64
C ALA A 54 1.22 -4.46 11.02
N ALA A 55 0.50 -5.12 11.92
CA ALA A 55 -0.79 -4.65 12.43
C ALA A 55 -0.66 -3.29 13.14
N LEU A 56 0.41 -3.06 13.90
CA LEU A 56 0.67 -1.76 14.53
C LEU A 56 0.87 -0.65 13.49
N ILE A 57 1.64 -0.90 12.41
CA ILE A 57 1.82 0.05 11.31
C ILE A 57 0.48 0.36 10.63
N LEU A 58 -0.33 -0.65 10.33
CA LEU A 58 -1.63 -0.43 9.69
C LEU A 58 -2.62 0.29 10.63
N SER A 59 -2.60 -0.02 11.93
CA SER A 59 -3.41 0.68 12.93
C SER A 59 -3.02 2.16 13.05
N LEU A 60 -1.73 2.46 12.91
CA LEU A 60 -1.21 3.82 12.88
C LEU A 60 -1.78 4.58 11.69
N CYS A 61 -1.73 3.98 10.51
CA CYS A 61 -2.27 4.56 9.28
C CYS A 61 -3.76 4.90 9.43
N ASN A 62 -4.57 3.96 9.91
CA ASN A 62 -6.00 4.15 10.14
C ASN A 62 -6.34 5.29 11.10
N ARG A 63 -5.43 5.61 12.04
CA ARG A 63 -5.64 6.67 13.04
C ARG A 63 -5.32 8.06 12.51
N ILE A 64 -4.34 8.17 11.61
CA ILE A 64 -3.78 9.45 11.16
C ILE A 64 -4.39 9.89 9.83
N LEU A 65 -4.64 8.93 8.95
CA LEU A 65 -5.03 9.20 7.58
C LEU A 65 -6.54 9.35 7.46
N SER A 66 -6.96 10.22 6.55
CA SER A 66 -8.38 10.34 6.20
C SER A 66 -8.87 9.08 5.48
N GLU A 67 -10.19 8.90 5.38
CA GLU A 67 -10.79 7.80 4.62
C GLU A 67 -10.30 7.76 3.17
N LEU A 68 -10.09 8.93 2.54
CA LEU A 68 -9.61 9.03 1.16
C LEU A 68 -8.16 8.53 1.04
N HIS A 69 -7.29 8.93 1.96
CA HIS A 69 -5.90 8.48 2.00
C HIS A 69 -5.81 6.98 2.30
N MET A 70 -6.65 6.47 3.20
CA MET A 70 -6.73 5.03 3.47
C MET A 70 -7.23 4.24 2.25
N ALA A 71 -8.24 4.74 1.54
CA ALA A 71 -8.71 4.12 0.31
C ALA A 71 -7.60 4.04 -0.74
N TYR A 72 -6.78 5.09 -0.88
CA TYR A 72 -5.59 5.07 -1.72
C TYR A 72 -4.58 3.99 -1.29
N ILE A 73 -4.22 3.93 0.00
CA ILE A 73 -3.25 2.97 0.52
C ILE A 73 -3.71 1.52 0.31
N ASN A 74 -4.98 1.22 0.61
CA ASN A 74 -5.53 -0.12 0.47
C ASN A 74 -5.48 -0.60 -1.00
N VAL A 75 -5.71 0.29 -1.95
CA VAL A 75 -5.65 -0.05 -3.39
C VAL A 75 -4.20 -0.16 -3.88
N GLN A 76 -3.33 0.77 -3.47
CA GLN A 76 -1.94 0.82 -3.92
C GLN A 76 -1.11 -0.34 -3.36
N PHE A 77 -1.16 -0.55 -2.05
CA PHE A 77 -0.31 -1.50 -1.33
C PHE A 77 -1.04 -2.80 -1.01
N GLY A 78 -2.29 -2.71 -0.53
CA GLY A 78 -3.10 -3.90 -0.18
C GLY A 78 -3.68 -4.64 -1.38
N ARG A 79 -3.71 -4.00 -2.57
CA ARG A 79 -4.37 -4.51 -3.78
C ARG A 79 -5.86 -4.81 -3.55
N GLU A 80 -6.47 -4.17 -2.56
CA GLU A 80 -7.84 -4.43 -2.16
C GLU A 80 -8.84 -3.67 -3.04
N ALA A 81 -10.00 -4.28 -3.26
CA ALA A 81 -11.08 -3.64 -4.01
C ALA A 81 -11.82 -2.55 -3.20
N SER A 82 -11.65 -2.55 -1.88
CA SER A 82 -12.39 -1.73 -0.90
C SER A 82 -12.26 -0.21 -1.15
N GLY A 83 -11.10 0.25 -1.60
CA GLY A 83 -10.84 1.68 -1.83
C GLY A 83 -11.32 2.23 -3.18
N PHE A 84 -11.67 1.38 -4.16
CA PHE A 84 -12.02 1.87 -5.51
C PHE A 84 -13.24 2.77 -5.53
N ASP A 85 -14.23 2.49 -4.71
CA ASP A 85 -15.49 3.22 -4.73
C ASP A 85 -15.28 4.70 -4.32
N LEU A 86 -14.60 4.94 -3.21
CA LEU A 86 -14.31 6.29 -2.73
C LEU A 86 -13.38 7.05 -3.69
N LEU A 87 -12.30 6.40 -4.17
CA LEU A 87 -11.38 7.01 -5.13
C LEU A 87 -12.07 7.34 -6.46
N SER A 88 -12.95 6.45 -6.95
CA SER A 88 -13.65 6.68 -8.21
C SER A 88 -14.61 7.86 -8.12
N ARG A 89 -15.31 8.02 -6.98
CA ARG A 89 -16.16 9.19 -6.73
C ARG A 89 -15.32 10.48 -6.67
N HIS A 90 -14.18 10.45 -5.97
CA HIS A 90 -13.28 11.60 -5.87
C HIS A 90 -12.72 12.01 -7.24
N LEU A 91 -12.24 11.05 -8.04
CA LEU A 91 -11.75 11.33 -9.39
C LEU A 91 -12.86 11.80 -10.34
N ALA A 92 -14.08 11.24 -10.22
CA ALA A 92 -15.21 11.71 -11.01
C ALA A 92 -15.52 13.19 -10.72
N ALA A 93 -15.48 13.61 -9.45
CA ALA A 93 -15.64 15.01 -9.07
C ALA A 93 -14.50 15.89 -9.64
N ASN A 94 -13.25 15.40 -9.61
CA ASN A 94 -12.10 16.13 -10.16
C ASN A 94 -12.13 16.25 -11.69
N PHE A 95 -12.75 15.33 -12.42
CA PHE A 95 -12.88 15.41 -13.87
C PHE A 95 -13.86 16.49 -14.32
N GLY A 96 -14.86 16.82 -13.49
CA GLY A 96 -15.86 17.85 -13.73
C GLY A 96 -17.16 17.29 -14.32
N THR A 97 -17.91 18.12 -15.03
CA THR A 97 -19.21 17.76 -15.60
C THR A 97 -19.06 16.95 -16.89
N GLY A 98 -19.57 15.72 -16.90
CA GLY A 98 -19.59 14.84 -18.06
C GLY A 98 -19.95 13.40 -17.68
N ILE A 99 -20.40 12.60 -18.65
CA ILE A 99 -20.59 11.16 -18.42
C ILE A 99 -19.21 10.51 -18.34
N HIS A 100 -18.78 10.21 -17.12
CA HIS A 100 -17.58 9.43 -16.85
C HIS A 100 -18.00 8.02 -16.42
N HIS A 101 -17.66 7.03 -17.23
CA HIS A 101 -17.95 5.63 -16.89
C HIS A 101 -17.07 5.19 -15.71
N ARG A 102 -17.68 4.90 -14.56
CA ARG A 102 -17.00 4.40 -13.34
C ARG A 102 -15.92 3.36 -13.64
N ARG A 103 -16.23 2.38 -14.49
CA ARG A 103 -15.30 1.33 -14.90
C ARG A 103 -14.02 1.86 -15.55
N GLY A 104 -14.09 2.94 -16.32
CA GLY A 104 -12.91 3.57 -16.92
C GLY A 104 -12.10 4.39 -15.91
N ILE A 105 -12.76 4.98 -14.90
CA ILE A 105 -12.06 5.62 -13.77
C ILE A 105 -11.30 4.56 -12.97
N GLU A 106 -11.94 3.43 -12.66
CA GLU A 106 -11.28 2.30 -12.00
C GLU A 106 -10.10 1.76 -12.82
N GLN A 107 -10.20 1.73 -14.15
CA GLN A 107 -9.07 1.38 -15.01
C GLN A 107 -7.91 2.39 -14.90
N ILE A 108 -8.18 3.69 -14.77
CA ILE A 108 -7.13 4.70 -14.53
C ILE A 108 -6.46 4.44 -13.18
N ILE A 109 -7.23 4.21 -12.11
CA ILE A 109 -6.68 3.90 -10.78
C ILE A 109 -5.82 2.63 -10.84
N ARG A 110 -6.31 1.57 -11.47
CA ARG A 110 -5.57 0.31 -11.66
C ARG A 110 -4.27 0.52 -12.45
N ALA A 111 -4.33 1.30 -13.52
CA ALA A 111 -3.17 1.62 -14.35
C ALA A 111 -2.11 2.38 -13.53
N TYR A 112 -2.55 3.34 -12.71
CA TYR A 112 -1.69 4.07 -11.78
C TYR A 112 -0.99 3.12 -10.80
N CYS A 113 -1.74 2.19 -10.22
CA CYS A 113 -1.18 1.19 -9.29
C CYS A 113 -0.27 0.13 -9.96
N GLY A 114 0.04 0.27 -11.25
CA GLY A 114 0.98 -0.60 -11.97
C GLY A 114 0.33 -1.76 -12.73
N GLN A 115 -1.00 -1.81 -12.86
CA GLN A 115 -1.63 -2.77 -13.78
C GLN A 115 -1.38 -2.35 -15.23
N LYS A 116 -1.05 -3.31 -16.09
CA LYS A 116 -0.79 -3.07 -17.52
C LYS A 116 -2.10 -2.78 -18.27
N ILE A 117 -2.55 -1.54 -18.21
CA ILE A 117 -3.76 -1.08 -18.92
C ILE A 117 -3.36 -0.04 -19.97
N GLY A 118 -3.68 -0.34 -21.21
CA GLY A 118 -3.35 0.53 -22.34
C GLY A 118 -4.31 1.70 -22.48
N LEU A 119 -3.83 2.82 -23.01
CA LEU A 119 -4.67 3.99 -23.29
C LEU A 119 -5.84 3.68 -24.24
N ARG A 120 -5.65 2.75 -25.18
CA ARG A 120 -6.71 2.26 -26.09
C ARG A 120 -7.87 1.60 -25.35
N GLU A 121 -7.57 0.90 -24.26
CA GLU A 121 -8.57 0.21 -23.43
C GLU A 121 -9.35 1.22 -22.61
N ILE A 122 -8.66 2.16 -21.95
CA ILE A 122 -9.28 3.28 -21.22
C ILE A 122 -10.21 4.05 -22.15
N ARG A 123 -9.76 4.36 -23.38
CA ARG A 123 -10.56 5.02 -24.41
C ARG A 123 -11.85 4.25 -24.71
N LYS A 124 -11.76 2.93 -24.90
CA LYS A 124 -12.90 2.05 -25.20
C LYS A 124 -13.91 2.06 -24.05
N THR A 125 -13.44 1.94 -22.81
CA THR A 125 -14.30 1.92 -21.62
C THR A 125 -14.91 3.27 -21.31
N MET A 126 -14.24 4.38 -21.65
CA MET A 126 -14.71 5.75 -21.45
C MET A 126 -15.57 6.28 -22.61
N ALA A 127 -15.72 5.51 -23.70
CA ALA A 127 -16.44 5.89 -24.91
C ALA A 127 -16.07 7.31 -25.42
N CYS A 128 -14.78 7.66 -25.40
CA CYS A 128 -14.31 9.00 -25.75
C CYS A 128 -13.18 8.98 -26.78
N GLY A 129 -12.83 10.16 -27.31
CA GLY A 129 -11.68 10.32 -28.22
C GLY A 129 -10.34 10.08 -27.52
N MET A 130 -9.30 9.75 -28.30
CA MET A 130 -7.97 9.42 -27.74
C MET A 130 -7.37 10.56 -26.90
N LEU A 131 -7.48 11.80 -27.38
CA LEU A 131 -6.97 12.98 -26.66
C LEU A 131 -7.68 13.17 -25.32
N LYS A 132 -9.00 12.97 -25.29
CA LYS A 132 -9.79 13.06 -24.05
C LYS A 132 -9.43 11.94 -23.08
N ALA A 133 -9.24 10.72 -23.56
CA ALA A 133 -8.78 9.60 -22.73
C ALA A 133 -7.40 9.88 -22.10
N ALA A 134 -6.47 10.44 -22.87
CA ALA A 134 -5.13 10.80 -22.37
C ALA A 134 -5.21 11.91 -21.31
N SER A 135 -6.00 12.95 -21.57
CA SER A 135 -6.22 14.05 -20.62
C SER A 135 -6.85 13.57 -19.31
N LEU A 136 -7.89 12.73 -19.38
CA LEU A 136 -8.54 12.17 -18.18
C LEU A 136 -7.59 11.29 -17.37
N ARG A 137 -6.78 10.45 -18.05
CA ARG A 137 -5.78 9.63 -17.37
C ARG A 137 -4.76 10.50 -16.64
N ASN A 138 -4.18 11.49 -17.31
CA ASN A 138 -3.16 12.35 -16.71
C ASN A 138 -3.74 13.13 -15.52
N ARG A 139 -4.93 13.75 -15.67
CA ARG A 139 -5.62 14.40 -14.54
C ARG A 139 -5.91 13.45 -13.38
N GLY A 140 -6.23 12.19 -13.69
CA GLY A 140 -6.43 11.16 -12.69
C GLY A 140 -5.15 10.82 -11.94
N TYR A 141 -4.01 10.78 -12.65
CA TYR A 141 -2.71 10.55 -12.06
C TYR A 141 -2.29 11.74 -11.20
N ASP A 142 -2.42 12.97 -11.69
CA ASP A 142 -2.10 14.19 -10.93
C ASP A 142 -2.88 14.25 -9.61
N ALA A 143 -4.17 13.87 -9.64
CA ALA A 143 -4.99 13.80 -8.43
C ALA A 143 -4.56 12.68 -7.46
N LEU A 144 -4.16 11.52 -7.99
CA LEU A 144 -3.66 10.41 -7.18
C LEU A 144 -2.27 10.71 -6.59
N ASP A 145 -1.41 11.41 -7.33
CA ASP A 145 -0.11 11.88 -6.86
C ASP A 145 -0.27 12.88 -5.71
N LEU A 146 -1.24 13.80 -5.80
CA LEU A 146 -1.55 14.70 -4.68
C LEU A 146 -1.99 13.94 -3.43
N ILE A 147 -2.86 12.93 -3.57
CA ILE A 147 -3.30 12.08 -2.45
C ILE A 147 -2.11 11.29 -1.89
N HIS A 148 -1.24 10.78 -2.77
CA HIS A 148 -0.04 10.06 -2.41
C HIS A 148 0.90 10.93 -1.57
N ASP A 149 1.26 12.12 -2.06
CA ASP A 149 2.20 13.01 -1.41
C ASP A 149 1.70 13.44 -0.04
N GLN A 150 0.41 13.77 0.08
CA GLN A 150 -0.22 14.11 1.35
C GLN A 150 -0.19 12.93 2.33
N ALA A 151 -0.53 11.73 1.88
CA ALA A 151 -0.52 10.55 2.73
C ALA A 151 0.91 10.22 3.20
N MET A 152 1.90 10.29 2.30
CA MET A 152 3.30 10.01 2.63
C MET A 152 3.88 11.06 3.58
N ASP A 153 3.60 12.35 3.39
CA ASP A 153 4.06 13.42 4.29
C ASP A 153 3.47 13.27 5.71
N MET A 154 2.18 12.95 5.82
CA MET A 154 1.54 12.69 7.11
C MET A 154 2.13 11.46 7.81
N LEU A 155 2.35 10.37 7.06
CA LEU A 155 2.96 9.16 7.60
C LEU A 155 4.42 9.36 7.98
N GLN A 156 5.19 10.12 7.19
CA GLN A 156 6.58 10.44 7.45
C GLN A 156 6.71 11.05 8.85
N ARG A 157 5.98 12.14 9.12
CA ARG A 157 6.05 12.87 10.39
C ARG A 157 5.70 11.98 11.58
N GLU A 158 4.66 11.18 11.45
CA GLU A 158 4.21 10.30 12.52
C GLU A 158 5.13 9.10 12.76
N MET A 159 5.67 8.50 11.69
CA MET A 159 6.62 7.40 11.81
C MET A 159 7.98 7.88 12.35
N GLU A 160 8.42 9.09 11.99
CA GLU A 160 9.62 9.72 12.57
C GLU A 160 9.43 10.01 14.06
N SER A 161 8.29 10.61 14.44
CA SER A 161 7.99 10.93 15.85
C SER A 161 8.01 9.68 16.76
N ARG A 162 7.70 8.51 16.18
CA ARG A 162 7.67 7.20 16.85
C ARG A 162 8.97 6.42 16.71
N GLY A 163 9.98 6.98 16.04
CA GLY A 163 11.29 6.33 15.83
C GLY A 163 11.24 5.09 14.93
N LEU A 164 10.22 4.96 14.09
CA LEU A 164 10.02 3.82 13.16
C LEU A 164 10.88 3.94 11.90
N LEU A 165 11.27 5.15 11.53
CA LEU A 165 12.14 5.40 10.39
C LEU A 165 13.61 5.43 10.80
N ARG A 166 14.49 5.06 9.87
CA ARG A 166 15.93 5.28 9.99
C ARG A 166 16.17 6.77 9.90
N SER A 167 16.83 7.33 10.91
CA SER A 167 17.29 8.71 10.83
C SER A 167 18.34 8.81 9.73
N PRO A 168 18.28 9.80 8.82
CA PRO A 168 19.30 9.98 7.78
C PRO A 168 20.71 10.12 8.35
N ALA A 169 20.84 10.57 9.60
CA ALA A 169 22.12 10.67 10.30
C ALA A 169 22.81 9.32 10.57
N ALA A 170 22.07 8.20 10.52
CA ALA A 170 22.64 6.86 10.71
C ALA A 170 23.09 6.18 9.40
N SER A 171 22.78 6.77 8.24
CA SER A 171 23.14 6.23 6.92
C SER A 171 24.50 6.71 6.39
N GLU A 172 25.08 7.76 6.98
CA GLU A 172 26.40 8.29 6.59
C GLU A 172 27.58 7.69 7.37
N MET A 173 27.32 6.75 8.29
CA MET A 173 28.35 6.06 9.08
C MET A 173 28.40 4.54 8.86
N ALA A 174 27.93 4.05 7.71
CA ALA A 174 28.00 2.63 7.33
C ALA A 174 28.83 2.42 6.07
#